data_AF-A0AA42SYZ7-F1
#
_entry.id   AF-A0AA42SYZ7-F1
#
_cell.length_a   1.000
_cell.length_b   1.000
_cell.length_c   1.000
_cell.angle_alpha   90.00
_cell.angle_beta   90.00
_cell.angle_gamma   90.00
#
_symmetry.space_group_name_H-M   'P 1'
#
loop_
_entity.id
_entity.type
_entity.pdbx_description
1 polymer ?
#
loop_
_entity_poly.entity_id
_entity_poly.type
_entity_poly.pdbx_seq_one_letter_code
_entity_poly.pdbx_strand_id
1 'polypeptide(L)'
;MNTPTTLSLKKIYSGKVRDLYEIDDKRMLMVATDRLSAFDVILEEPIPEKGKILTAISNFWFDKLKGLVPNHFTGDKVEDVVSATELPLVDGRAVVAKRLKPVAVEAIVRGYIVGSGWKEYQKSGTVCGIQLPAGLKEAAKLPQPIFTPSTKAAVGDHDENISFEQCEAIIGAELAAKVRDTAIALYSAAVEYAATRGIIIADTKFEFGLDEDGTLTLMDEVLTPDSSRFWPADSYAEGSNPPSFDKQFVRDWLESTGWNKQPPAPTVPTDVAQKTADKYREALTRLTS
;
A
#
# COMPACT_ATOMS: atom_id res chain seq x y z
N MET A 1 12.38 15.38 13.38
CA MET A 1 11.41 15.39 14.50
C MET A 1 10.20 14.59 14.06
N ASN A 2 9.82 13.54 14.80
CA ASN A 2 8.58 12.80 14.54
C ASN A 2 7.41 13.78 14.53
N THR A 3 6.61 13.80 13.46
CA THR A 3 5.41 14.64 13.36
C THR A 3 4.48 14.28 14.52
N PRO A 4 4.33 15.13 15.55
CA PRO A 4 3.46 14.83 16.67
C PRO A 4 2.03 14.97 16.16
N THR A 5 1.35 13.84 15.98
CA THR A 5 -0.06 13.78 15.59
C THR A 5 -0.97 13.86 16.82
N THR A 6 -0.61 14.64 17.83
CA THR A 6 -1.50 14.82 18.99
C THR A 6 -2.58 15.82 18.59
N LEU A 7 -3.68 15.28 18.05
CA LEU A 7 -4.89 16.01 17.75
C LEU A 7 -5.87 15.91 18.93
N SER A 8 -6.76 16.88 19.02
CA SER A 8 -7.90 16.92 19.95
C SER A 8 -8.92 15.80 19.68
N LEU A 9 -9.00 15.32 18.43
CA LEU A 9 -9.82 14.17 18.07
C LEU A 9 -9.33 12.90 18.79
N LYS A 10 -10.27 12.00 19.12
CA LYS A 10 -9.95 10.74 19.77
C LYS A 10 -9.24 9.80 18.79
N LYS A 11 -7.97 9.48 19.06
CA LYS A 11 -7.23 8.45 18.31
C LYS A 11 -7.86 7.08 18.56
N ILE A 12 -8.27 6.40 17.48
CA ILE A 12 -8.90 5.07 17.53
C ILE A 12 -7.97 3.94 17.07
N TYR A 13 -6.96 4.27 16.27
CA TYR A 13 -5.99 3.30 15.78
C TYR A 13 -4.65 3.97 15.46
N SER A 14 -3.56 3.25 15.70
CA SER A 14 -2.20 3.64 15.31
C SER A 14 -1.53 2.45 14.65
N GLY A 15 -1.45 2.47 13.32
CA GLY A 15 -0.80 1.44 12.53
C GLY A 15 0.68 1.75 12.26
N LYS A 16 1.31 0.93 11.41
CA LYS A 16 2.73 1.09 11.04
C LYS A 16 3.02 2.50 10.49
N VAL A 17 2.14 3.02 9.64
CA VAL A 17 2.37 4.30 8.92
C VAL A 17 1.23 5.31 9.04
N ARG A 18 0.08 4.95 9.62
CA ARG A 18 -1.10 5.81 9.73
C ARG A 18 -1.68 5.84 11.12
N ASP A 19 -2.24 6.99 11.47
CA ASP A 19 -3.08 7.16 12.66
C ASP A 19 -4.52 7.45 12.20
N LEU A 20 -5.49 6.84 12.86
CA LEU A 20 -6.92 7.06 12.62
C LEU A 20 -7.54 7.75 13.82
N TYR A 21 -8.35 8.78 13.56
CA TYR A 21 -9.06 9.55 14.58
C TYR A 21 -10.56 9.50 14.32
N GLU A 22 -11.32 9.36 15.38
CA GLU A 22 -12.76 9.43 15.37
C GLU A 22 -13.23 10.87 15.14
N ILE A 23 -14.09 11.08 14.14
CA ILE A 23 -14.84 12.32 13.95
C ILE A 23 -16.25 12.12 14.50
N ASP A 24 -16.95 11.09 14.02
CA ASP A 24 -18.26 10.66 14.49
C ASP A 24 -18.47 9.15 14.21
N ASP A 25 -19.72 8.68 14.25
CA ASP A 25 -20.13 7.29 14.03
C ASP A 25 -20.00 6.84 12.57
N LYS A 26 -19.94 7.78 11.62
CA LYS A 26 -19.87 7.52 10.16
C LYS A 26 -18.53 7.92 9.53
N ARG A 27 -17.77 8.81 10.18
CA ARG A 27 -16.56 9.41 9.62
C ARG A 27 -15.36 9.27 10.53
N MET A 28 -14.19 9.20 9.91
CA MET A 28 -12.89 9.20 10.57
C MET A 28 -11.89 10.07 9.82
N LEU A 29 -10.95 10.66 10.54
CA LEU A 29 -9.80 11.31 9.96
C LEU A 29 -8.67 10.28 9.83
N MET A 30 -8.18 10.08 8.61
CA MET A 30 -7.02 9.23 8.35
C MET A 30 -5.79 10.11 8.14
N VAL A 31 -4.75 9.93 8.96
CA VAL A 31 -3.51 10.72 8.89
C VAL A 31 -2.34 9.82 8.50
N ALA A 32 -1.75 10.08 7.34
CA ALA A 32 -0.50 9.44 6.92
C ALA A 32 0.68 10.10 7.65
N THR A 33 1.41 9.30 8.41
CA THR A 33 2.58 9.76 9.15
C THR A 33 3.85 9.59 8.33
N ASP A 34 4.94 10.23 8.80
CA ASP A 34 6.26 10.07 8.19
C ASP A 34 6.98 8.79 8.66
N ARG A 35 6.29 7.94 9.44
CA ARG A 35 6.84 6.67 9.92
C ARG A 35 7.14 5.74 8.75
N LEU A 36 8.22 4.99 8.94
CA LEU A 36 8.63 3.90 8.06
C LEU A 36 8.68 2.60 8.83
N SER A 37 8.21 1.52 8.23
CA SER A 37 8.49 0.17 8.70
C SER A 37 9.38 -0.57 7.71
N ALA A 38 10.35 -1.32 8.21
CA ALA A 38 11.18 -2.24 7.45
C ALA A 38 11.28 -3.56 8.22
N PHE A 39 11.10 -4.69 7.53
CA PHE A 39 11.10 -6.02 8.15
C PHE A 39 10.16 -6.11 9.37
N ASP A 40 8.95 -5.55 9.23
CA ASP A 40 7.90 -5.48 10.27
C ASP A 40 8.22 -4.68 11.53
N VAL A 41 9.37 -4.01 11.60
CA VAL A 41 9.72 -3.08 12.69
C VAL A 41 9.53 -1.64 12.23
N ILE A 42 8.87 -0.82 13.04
CA ILE A 42 8.77 0.63 12.83
C ILE A 42 10.09 1.28 13.23
N LEU A 43 10.66 2.10 12.35
CA LEU A 43 11.92 2.79 12.57
C LEU A 43 11.70 4.04 13.43
N GLU A 44 12.73 4.42 14.19
CA GLU A 44 12.68 5.60 15.04
C GLU A 44 12.72 6.89 14.22
N GLU A 45 13.54 6.92 13.16
CA GLU A 45 13.67 8.08 12.29
C GLU A 45 12.58 8.13 11.22
N PRO A 46 11.90 9.29 11.06
CA PRO A 46 10.89 9.46 10.02
C PRO A 46 11.54 9.68 8.65
N ILE A 47 10.80 9.33 7.59
CA ILE A 47 11.15 9.75 6.22
C ILE A 47 10.49 11.10 5.95
N PRO A 48 11.28 12.17 5.73
CA PRO A 48 10.74 13.52 5.56
C PRO A 48 9.61 13.59 4.54
N GLU A 49 8.48 14.17 4.96
CA GLU A 49 7.28 14.42 4.14
C GLU A 49 6.62 13.18 3.53
N LYS A 50 7.05 11.97 3.91
CA LYS A 50 6.50 10.72 3.38
C LYS A 50 4.98 10.68 3.49
N GLY A 51 4.41 11.08 4.63
CA GLY A 51 2.97 11.09 4.81
C GLY A 51 2.26 11.96 3.77
N LYS A 52 2.79 13.16 3.50
CA LYS A 52 2.24 14.07 2.48
C LYS A 52 2.32 13.47 1.07
N ILE A 53 3.46 12.87 0.75
CA ILE A 53 3.71 12.27 -0.57
C ILE A 53 2.76 11.10 -0.82
N LEU A 54 2.61 10.19 0.15
CA LEU A 54 1.73 9.02 0.02
C LEU A 54 0.25 9.43 -0.06
N THR A 55 -0.17 10.44 0.70
CA THR A 55 -1.52 11.01 0.60
C THR A 55 -1.77 11.62 -0.78
N ALA A 56 -0.81 12.38 -1.32
CA ALA A 56 -0.94 12.95 -2.65
C ALA A 56 -1.06 11.88 -3.76
N ILE A 57 -0.25 10.82 -3.68
CA ILE A 57 -0.34 9.68 -4.61
C ILE A 57 -1.69 8.97 -4.48
N SER A 58 -2.15 8.68 -3.26
CA SER A 58 -3.46 8.03 -3.05
C SER A 58 -4.60 8.89 -3.58
N ASN A 59 -4.61 10.19 -3.30
CA ASN A 59 -5.64 11.12 -3.78
C ASN A 59 -5.69 11.15 -5.31
N PHE A 60 -4.52 11.17 -5.97
CA PHE A 60 -4.43 11.08 -7.42
C PHE A 60 -5.10 9.80 -7.94
N TRP A 61 -4.79 8.64 -7.36
CA TRP A 61 -5.36 7.37 -7.81
C TRP A 61 -6.85 7.23 -7.51
N PHE A 62 -7.31 7.70 -6.35
CA PHE A 62 -8.74 7.73 -6.03
C PHE A 62 -9.53 8.55 -7.07
N ASP A 63 -9.02 9.70 -7.48
CA ASP A 63 -9.66 10.50 -8.53
C ASP A 63 -9.60 9.81 -9.90
N LYS A 64 -8.43 9.26 -10.26
CA LYS A 64 -8.21 8.57 -11.55
C LYS A 64 -9.09 7.34 -11.72
N LEU A 65 -9.35 6.61 -10.63
CA LEU A 65 -10.03 5.31 -10.63
C LEU A 65 -11.48 5.37 -10.14
N LYS A 66 -12.02 6.56 -9.82
CA LYS A 66 -13.37 6.73 -9.26
C LYS A 66 -14.52 6.16 -10.10
N GLY A 67 -14.29 5.94 -11.40
CA GLY A 67 -15.27 5.34 -12.31
C GLY A 67 -15.40 3.82 -12.18
N LEU A 68 -14.47 3.14 -11.49
CA LEU A 68 -14.43 1.67 -11.39
C LEU A 68 -15.10 1.14 -10.11
N VAL A 69 -14.96 1.87 -9.00
CA VAL A 69 -15.49 1.48 -7.69
C VAL A 69 -15.67 2.74 -6.82
N PRO A 70 -16.71 2.82 -5.97
CA PRO A 70 -16.76 3.87 -4.96
C PRO A 70 -15.56 3.77 -4.01
N ASN A 71 -15.18 4.91 -3.42
CA ASN A 71 -14.12 4.95 -2.42
C ASN A 71 -14.60 5.56 -1.10
N HIS A 72 -13.77 5.42 -0.08
CA HIS A 72 -14.08 5.86 1.28
C HIS A 72 -14.06 7.38 1.48
N PHE A 73 -13.72 8.22 0.51
CA PHE A 73 -13.73 9.66 0.72
C PHE A 73 -15.16 10.19 0.89
N THR A 74 -15.31 11.09 1.86
CA THR A 74 -16.58 11.76 2.15
C THR A 74 -16.82 12.98 1.25
N GLY A 75 -15.74 13.61 0.79
CA GLY A 75 -15.75 14.92 0.14
C GLY A 75 -15.59 16.09 1.13
N ASP A 76 -15.65 15.82 2.44
CA ASP A 76 -15.40 16.82 3.48
C ASP A 76 -13.94 17.26 3.48
N LYS A 77 -13.70 18.52 3.87
CA LYS A 77 -12.34 19.03 3.99
C LYS A 77 -11.78 18.77 5.39
N VAL A 78 -10.46 18.59 5.47
CA VAL A 78 -9.76 18.42 6.75
C VAL A 78 -9.90 19.65 7.64
N GLU A 79 -9.93 20.86 7.06
CA GLU A 79 -10.12 22.13 7.77
C GLU A 79 -11.49 22.27 8.45
N ASP A 80 -12.49 21.46 8.05
CA ASP A 80 -13.81 21.46 8.66
C ASP A 80 -13.88 20.58 9.93
N VAL A 81 -12.89 19.71 10.15
CA VAL A 81 -12.91 18.70 11.23
C VAL A 81 -11.71 18.79 12.17
N VAL A 82 -10.75 19.67 11.89
CA VAL A 82 -9.56 19.93 12.71
C VAL A 82 -9.47 21.44 12.99
N SER A 83 -9.06 21.81 14.22
CA SER A 83 -8.92 23.23 14.57
C SER A 83 -7.85 23.94 13.73
N ALA A 84 -7.99 25.25 13.54
CA ALA A 84 -7.00 26.05 12.79
C ALA A 84 -5.57 25.96 13.36
N THR A 85 -5.44 25.75 14.67
CA THR A 85 -4.15 25.57 15.36
C THR A 85 -3.53 24.19 15.12
N GLU A 86 -4.34 23.17 14.83
CA GLU A 86 -3.91 21.78 14.59
C GLU A 86 -3.77 21.46 13.11
N LEU A 87 -4.40 22.23 12.22
CA LEU A 87 -4.35 22.03 10.77
C LEU A 87 -2.91 21.88 10.21
N PRO A 88 -1.90 22.67 10.65
CA PRO A 88 -0.52 22.49 10.19
C PRO A 88 0.08 21.11 10.47
N LEU A 89 -0.44 20.36 11.46
CA LEU A 89 0.04 19.02 11.81
C LEU A 89 -0.41 17.96 10.80
N VAL A 90 -1.52 18.20 10.09
CA VAL A 90 -2.19 17.23 9.20
C VAL A 90 -2.31 17.73 7.76
N ASP A 91 -1.89 18.96 7.50
CA ASP A 91 -1.91 19.56 6.17
C ASP A 91 -1.17 18.70 5.13
N GLY A 92 -1.86 18.43 4.02
CA GLY A 92 -1.40 17.61 2.90
C GLY A 92 -1.22 16.11 3.20
N ARG A 93 -1.49 15.64 4.42
CA ARG A 93 -1.27 14.24 4.83
C ARG A 93 -2.50 13.57 5.47
N ALA A 94 -3.66 14.21 5.41
CA ALA A 94 -4.89 13.68 5.99
C ALA A 94 -6.08 13.76 5.04
N VAL A 95 -7.03 12.84 5.23
CA VAL A 95 -8.29 12.75 4.48
C VAL A 95 -9.44 12.39 5.42
N VAL A 96 -10.64 12.89 5.11
CA VAL A 96 -11.87 12.53 5.83
C VAL A 96 -12.52 11.35 5.12
N ALA A 97 -12.50 10.20 5.79
CA ALA A 97 -12.97 8.93 5.24
C ALA A 97 -14.22 8.41 5.96
N LYS A 98 -15.06 7.68 5.23
CA LYS A 98 -16.16 6.88 5.73
C LYS A 98 -15.63 5.77 6.63
N ARG A 99 -16.34 5.48 7.71
CA ARG A 99 -16.19 4.24 8.47
C ARG A 99 -16.88 3.13 7.68
N LEU A 100 -16.11 2.12 7.30
CA LEU A 100 -16.59 0.96 6.55
C LEU A 100 -16.43 -0.29 7.41
N LYS A 101 -17.24 -1.31 7.15
CA LYS A 101 -17.00 -2.67 7.65
C LYS A 101 -15.87 -3.28 6.82
N PRO A 102 -14.67 -3.52 7.37
CA PRO A 102 -13.55 -4.02 6.58
C PRO A 102 -13.84 -5.41 6.00
N VAL A 103 -13.42 -5.65 4.75
CA VAL A 103 -13.36 -6.99 4.17
C VAL A 103 -12.08 -7.66 4.67
N ALA A 104 -12.19 -8.85 5.26
CA ALA A 104 -11.12 -9.49 6.04
C ALA A 104 -10.04 -10.21 5.20
N VAL A 105 -9.64 -9.62 4.07
CA VAL A 105 -8.55 -10.12 3.21
C VAL A 105 -7.77 -8.94 2.62
N GLU A 106 -6.50 -9.14 2.34
CA GLU A 106 -5.76 -8.20 1.50
C GLU A 106 -5.89 -8.59 0.03
N ALA A 107 -6.33 -7.66 -0.79
CA ALA A 107 -6.58 -7.89 -2.21
C ALA A 107 -5.32 -7.58 -3.03
N ILE A 108 -4.38 -8.50 -3.04
CA ILE A 108 -3.12 -8.36 -3.80
C ILE A 108 -3.33 -8.78 -5.25
N VAL A 109 -2.88 -7.94 -6.19
CA VAL A 109 -2.85 -8.25 -7.62
C VAL A 109 -1.41 -8.15 -8.11
N ARG A 110 -0.99 -9.13 -8.90
CA ARG A 110 0.37 -9.22 -9.45
C ARG A 110 0.32 -9.26 -10.97
N GLY A 111 1.08 -8.40 -11.64
CA GLY A 111 1.37 -8.51 -13.07
C GLY A 111 2.79 -8.99 -13.35
N TYR A 112 3.63 -9.09 -12.33
CA TYR A 112 5.01 -9.58 -12.41
C TYR A 112 5.30 -10.56 -11.29
N ILE A 113 6.16 -11.55 -11.53
CA ILE A 113 6.51 -12.57 -10.55
C ILE A 113 7.71 -12.14 -9.69
N VAL A 114 7.44 -11.67 -8.48
CA VAL A 114 8.45 -11.21 -7.51
C VAL A 114 8.03 -11.49 -6.07
N GLY A 115 8.94 -11.25 -5.12
CA GLY A 115 8.64 -11.28 -3.69
C GLY A 115 8.15 -12.65 -3.21
N SER A 116 7.10 -12.68 -2.40
CA SER A 116 6.53 -13.94 -1.89
C SER A 116 5.98 -14.84 -3.01
N GLY A 117 5.43 -14.26 -4.08
CA GLY A 117 4.99 -15.02 -5.25
C GLY A 117 6.15 -15.74 -5.95
N TRP A 118 7.28 -15.07 -6.15
CA TRP A 118 8.48 -15.70 -6.71
C TRP A 118 9.00 -16.85 -5.84
N LYS A 119 9.03 -16.65 -4.51
CA LYS A 119 9.45 -17.69 -3.56
C LYS A 119 8.57 -18.95 -3.59
N GLU A 120 7.26 -18.81 -3.77
CA GLU A 120 6.35 -19.96 -3.95
C GLU A 120 6.57 -20.62 -5.31
N TYR A 121 6.63 -19.82 -6.38
CA TYR A 121 6.83 -20.31 -7.74
C TYR A 121 8.11 -21.16 -7.87
N GLN A 122 9.21 -20.75 -7.22
CA GLN A 122 10.44 -21.54 -7.21
C GLN A 122 10.29 -22.92 -6.56
N LYS A 123 9.34 -23.09 -5.64
CA LYS A 123 9.11 -24.35 -4.90
C LYS A 123 8.13 -25.26 -5.61
N SER A 124 7.04 -24.72 -6.13
CA SER A 124 5.89 -25.50 -6.63
C SER A 124 5.42 -25.10 -8.03
N GLY A 125 5.98 -24.06 -8.64
CA GLY A 125 5.49 -23.50 -9.91
C GLY A 125 4.14 -22.77 -9.78
N THR A 126 3.70 -22.48 -8.54
CA THR A 126 2.41 -21.85 -8.25
C THR A 126 2.57 -20.51 -7.53
N VAL A 127 1.50 -19.71 -7.53
CA VAL A 127 1.29 -18.60 -6.60
C VAL A 127 -0.13 -18.65 -6.07
N CYS A 128 -0.30 -18.77 -4.75
CA CYS A 128 -1.62 -18.95 -4.11
C CYS A 128 -2.41 -20.13 -4.73
N GLY A 129 -1.72 -21.21 -5.09
CA GLY A 129 -2.31 -22.36 -5.77
C GLY A 129 -2.56 -22.19 -7.28
N ILE A 130 -2.33 -21.00 -7.84
CA ILE A 130 -2.47 -20.75 -9.29
C ILE A 130 -1.22 -21.25 -10.00
N GLN A 131 -1.37 -22.23 -10.91
CA GLN A 131 -0.26 -22.73 -11.73
C GLN A 131 0.21 -21.64 -12.70
N LEU A 132 1.51 -21.38 -12.69
CA LEU A 132 2.14 -20.45 -13.64
C LEU A 132 2.93 -21.20 -14.72
N PRO A 133 3.19 -20.55 -15.88
CA PRO A 133 4.05 -21.12 -16.93
C PRO A 133 5.41 -21.54 -16.40
N ALA A 134 5.99 -22.59 -16.96
CA ALA A 134 7.35 -23.01 -16.61
C ALA A 134 8.41 -22.04 -17.16
N GLY A 135 9.57 -21.97 -16.50
CA GLY A 135 10.72 -21.21 -16.98
C GLY A 135 10.67 -19.70 -16.76
N LEU A 136 9.74 -19.19 -15.93
CA LEU A 136 9.74 -17.79 -15.55
C LEU A 136 11.01 -17.46 -14.75
N LYS A 137 11.53 -16.26 -14.96
CA LYS A 137 12.62 -15.67 -14.19
C LYS A 137 12.05 -14.69 -13.16
N GLU A 138 12.84 -14.35 -12.14
CA GLU A 138 12.46 -13.30 -11.21
C GLU A 138 12.16 -11.99 -11.97
N ALA A 139 11.11 -11.28 -11.56
CA ALA A 139 10.62 -10.09 -12.23
C ALA A 139 10.10 -10.30 -13.66
N ALA A 140 9.85 -11.53 -14.11
CA ALA A 140 9.17 -11.78 -15.38
C ALA A 140 7.73 -11.25 -15.35
N LYS A 141 7.28 -10.67 -16.47
CA LYS A 141 5.89 -10.26 -16.66
C LYS A 141 4.99 -11.49 -16.78
N LEU A 142 3.88 -11.50 -16.04
CA LEU A 142 2.88 -12.56 -16.12
C LEU A 142 2.02 -12.40 -17.39
N PRO A 143 1.52 -13.51 -17.97
CA PRO A 143 0.65 -13.45 -19.16
C PRO A 143 -0.61 -12.61 -18.95
N GLN A 144 -1.13 -12.62 -17.72
CA GLN A 144 -2.25 -11.82 -17.26
C GLN A 144 -2.07 -11.49 -15.76
N PRO A 145 -2.62 -10.38 -15.27
CA PRO A 145 -2.66 -10.11 -13.84
C PRO A 145 -3.38 -11.23 -13.09
N ILE A 146 -2.84 -11.62 -11.94
CA ILE A 146 -3.42 -12.64 -11.06
C ILE A 146 -3.79 -12.02 -9.71
N PHE A 147 -4.91 -12.47 -9.15
CA PHE A 147 -5.33 -12.13 -7.79
C PHE A 147 -4.77 -13.16 -6.81
N THR A 148 -4.03 -12.70 -5.81
CA THR A 148 -3.28 -13.55 -4.88
C THR A 148 -3.56 -13.10 -3.45
N PRO A 149 -4.74 -13.42 -2.89
CA PRO A 149 -5.18 -12.87 -1.62
C PRO A 149 -4.28 -13.31 -0.46
N SER A 150 -4.24 -12.50 0.59
CA SER A 150 -3.68 -12.88 1.88
C SER A 150 -4.67 -12.64 3.02
N THR A 151 -4.49 -13.36 4.13
CA THR A 151 -5.17 -13.05 5.38
C THR A 151 -4.68 -11.72 5.93
N LYS A 152 -5.55 -11.01 6.66
CA LYS A 152 -5.17 -9.84 7.45
C LYS A 152 -4.83 -10.32 8.85
N ALA A 153 -3.55 -10.50 9.16
CA ALA A 153 -3.14 -11.06 10.43
C ALA A 153 -3.34 -10.06 11.59
N ALA A 154 -3.46 -10.57 12.82
CA ALA A 154 -3.48 -9.71 14.00
C ALA A 154 -2.12 -8.99 14.18
N VAL A 155 -2.10 -7.89 14.92
CA VAL A 155 -0.87 -7.12 15.18
C VAL A 155 0.16 -8.02 15.87
N GLY A 156 1.24 -8.37 15.15
CA GLY A 156 2.32 -9.25 15.63
C GLY A 156 2.52 -10.50 14.80
N ASP A 157 1.53 -10.87 13.97
CA ASP A 157 1.60 -12.00 13.04
C ASP A 157 1.87 -11.51 11.60
N HIS A 158 2.28 -12.43 10.73
CA HIS A 158 2.53 -12.15 9.31
C HIS A 158 1.30 -12.48 8.47
N ASP A 159 0.98 -11.65 7.49
CA ASP A 159 -0.04 -11.94 6.49
C ASP A 159 0.35 -13.19 5.70
N GLU A 160 -0.58 -14.14 5.57
CA GLU A 160 -0.34 -15.40 4.88
C GLU A 160 -1.05 -15.39 3.52
N ASN A 161 -0.31 -15.71 2.46
CA ASN A 161 -0.89 -15.98 1.14
C ASN A 161 -1.90 -17.14 1.26
N ILE A 162 -3.10 -16.95 0.74
CA ILE A 162 -4.16 -17.96 0.74
C ILE A 162 -4.66 -18.22 -0.68
N SER A 163 -5.21 -19.41 -0.91
CA SER A 163 -5.86 -19.72 -2.18
C SER A 163 -7.16 -18.92 -2.35
N PHE A 164 -7.68 -18.87 -3.58
CA PHE A 164 -8.95 -18.22 -3.83
C PHE A 164 -10.11 -18.92 -3.11
N GLU A 165 -10.10 -20.25 -3.03
CA GLU A 165 -11.09 -21.05 -2.30
C GLU A 165 -11.08 -20.75 -0.80
N GLN A 166 -9.89 -20.55 -0.22
CA GLN A 166 -9.76 -20.11 1.18
C GLN A 166 -10.32 -18.69 1.36
N CYS A 167 -10.08 -17.78 0.41
CA CYS A 167 -10.68 -16.45 0.41
C CYS A 167 -12.20 -16.52 0.38
N GLU A 168 -12.79 -17.35 -0.49
CA GLU A 168 -14.24 -17.59 -0.56
C GLU A 168 -14.80 -18.12 0.77
N ALA A 169 -14.07 -18.99 1.46
CA ALA A 169 -14.47 -19.51 2.78
C ALA A 169 -14.49 -18.42 3.86
N ILE A 170 -13.66 -17.37 3.75
CA ILE A 170 -13.56 -16.29 4.73
C ILE A 170 -14.64 -15.23 4.50
N ILE A 171 -14.81 -14.77 3.26
CA ILE A 171 -15.66 -13.60 2.95
C ILE A 171 -16.92 -13.94 2.15
N GLY A 172 -17.11 -15.21 1.77
CA GLY A 172 -18.19 -15.67 0.90
C GLY A 172 -17.85 -15.56 -0.58
N ALA A 173 -18.30 -16.54 -1.38
CA ALA A 173 -17.93 -16.67 -2.79
C ALA A 173 -18.31 -15.44 -3.65
N GLU A 174 -19.52 -14.89 -3.45
CA GLU A 174 -19.97 -13.72 -4.21
C GLU A 174 -19.10 -12.49 -3.95
N LEU A 175 -18.80 -12.22 -2.67
CA LEU A 175 -17.96 -11.09 -2.29
C LEU A 175 -16.50 -11.29 -2.74
N ALA A 176 -15.98 -12.51 -2.62
CA ALA A 176 -14.64 -12.85 -3.10
C ALA A 176 -14.48 -12.64 -4.61
N ALA A 177 -15.45 -13.06 -5.41
CA ALA A 177 -15.47 -12.79 -6.85
C ALA A 177 -15.49 -11.28 -7.14
N LYS A 178 -16.35 -10.53 -6.46
CA LYS A 178 -16.44 -9.07 -6.62
C LYS A 178 -15.13 -8.37 -6.24
N VAL A 179 -14.49 -8.76 -5.14
CA VAL A 179 -13.18 -8.23 -4.70
C VAL A 179 -12.11 -8.54 -5.74
N ARG A 180 -12.01 -9.80 -6.19
CA ARG A 180 -11.05 -10.22 -7.22
C ARG A 180 -11.20 -9.39 -8.49
N ASP A 181 -12.41 -9.33 -9.03
CA ASP A 181 -12.67 -8.70 -10.32
C ASP A 181 -12.45 -7.18 -10.24
N THR A 182 -12.86 -6.55 -9.13
CA THR A 182 -12.61 -5.13 -8.87
C THR A 182 -11.12 -4.83 -8.72
N ALA A 183 -10.39 -5.64 -7.95
CA ALA A 183 -8.95 -5.45 -7.74
C ALA A 183 -8.16 -5.60 -9.05
N ILE A 184 -8.50 -6.60 -9.88
CA ILE A 184 -7.89 -6.77 -11.20
C ILE A 184 -8.20 -5.58 -12.11
N ALA A 185 -9.44 -5.09 -12.13
CA ALA A 185 -9.82 -3.92 -12.94
C ALA A 185 -9.05 -2.65 -12.52
N LEU A 186 -8.95 -2.39 -11.21
CA LEU A 186 -8.18 -1.27 -10.66
C LEU A 186 -6.69 -1.38 -11.03
N TYR A 187 -6.10 -2.56 -10.82
CA TYR A 187 -4.70 -2.82 -11.17
C TYR A 187 -4.44 -2.62 -12.66
N SER A 188 -5.28 -3.20 -13.53
CA SER A 188 -5.15 -3.10 -14.98
C SER A 188 -5.20 -1.65 -15.47
N ALA A 189 -6.16 -0.84 -14.98
CA ALA A 189 -6.24 0.57 -15.32
C ALA A 189 -5.02 1.37 -14.81
N ALA A 190 -4.53 1.03 -13.62
CA ALA A 190 -3.37 1.69 -13.03
C ALA A 190 -2.07 1.38 -13.77
N VAL A 191 -1.83 0.12 -14.16
CA VAL A 191 -0.62 -0.24 -14.92
C VAL A 191 -0.60 0.39 -16.30
N GLU A 192 -1.75 0.48 -16.97
CA GLU A 192 -1.86 1.13 -18.27
C GLU A 192 -1.45 2.61 -18.16
N TYR A 193 -2.00 3.33 -17.18
CA TYR A 193 -1.62 4.71 -16.95
C TYR A 193 -0.15 4.86 -16.52
N ALA A 194 0.30 4.08 -15.53
CA ALA A 194 1.66 4.19 -15.00
C ALA A 194 2.73 3.91 -16.06
N ALA A 195 2.45 3.01 -17.01
CA ALA A 195 3.34 2.74 -18.14
C ALA A 195 3.58 3.99 -18.99
N THR A 196 2.56 4.84 -19.19
CA THR A 196 2.72 6.15 -19.89
C THR A 196 3.62 7.13 -19.15
N ARG A 197 3.87 6.88 -17.85
CA ARG A 197 4.73 7.67 -16.97
C ARG A 197 6.08 7.01 -16.70
N GLY A 198 6.42 5.96 -17.44
CA GLY A 198 7.68 5.23 -17.28
C GLY A 198 7.78 4.47 -15.95
N ILE A 199 6.64 4.10 -15.35
CA ILE A 199 6.57 3.31 -14.12
C ILE A 199 5.92 1.96 -14.43
N ILE A 200 6.57 0.89 -13.99
CA ILE A 200 6.00 -0.44 -13.92
C ILE A 200 5.46 -0.66 -12.51
N ILE A 201 4.20 -1.08 -12.39
CA ILE A 201 3.62 -1.53 -11.11
C ILE A 201 3.65 -3.06 -11.11
N ALA A 202 4.61 -3.65 -10.41
CA ALA A 202 4.83 -5.09 -10.42
C ALA A 202 3.69 -5.85 -9.74
N ASP A 203 3.33 -5.37 -8.57
CA ASP A 203 2.18 -5.79 -7.77
C ASP A 203 1.69 -4.65 -6.89
N THR A 204 0.46 -4.78 -6.41
CA THR A 204 -0.17 -3.84 -5.49
C THR A 204 -1.12 -4.57 -4.55
N LYS A 205 -1.39 -3.96 -3.40
CA LYS A 205 -2.33 -4.43 -2.40
C LYS A 205 -3.45 -3.41 -2.24
N PHE A 206 -4.67 -3.81 -2.50
CA PHE A 206 -5.87 -3.03 -2.18
C PHE A 206 -6.50 -3.50 -0.87
N GLU A 207 -7.19 -2.59 -0.20
CA GLU A 207 -8.13 -2.93 0.87
C GLU A 207 -9.53 -2.44 0.51
N PHE A 208 -10.52 -3.24 0.88
CA PHE A 208 -11.92 -2.92 0.66
C PHE A 208 -12.70 -2.97 1.96
N GLY A 209 -13.77 -2.19 2.01
CA GLY A 209 -14.79 -2.28 3.04
C GLY A 209 -16.18 -2.31 2.42
N LEU A 210 -17.17 -2.64 3.23
CA LEU A 210 -18.59 -2.51 2.90
C LEU A 210 -19.13 -1.25 3.59
N ASP A 211 -19.85 -0.42 2.86
CA ASP A 211 -20.58 0.70 3.44
C ASP A 211 -21.90 0.25 4.10
N GLU A 212 -22.71 1.21 4.56
CA GLU A 212 -23.98 0.96 5.26
C GLU A 212 -24.98 0.16 4.41
N ASP A 213 -24.89 0.25 3.08
CA ASP A 213 -25.75 -0.46 2.13
C ASP A 213 -25.15 -1.81 1.66
N GLY A 214 -23.99 -2.20 2.21
CA GLY A 214 -23.27 -3.39 1.78
C GLY A 214 -22.50 -3.23 0.47
N THR A 215 -22.28 -1.99 0.02
CA THR A 215 -21.55 -1.70 -1.23
C THR A 215 -20.05 -1.84 -1.02
N LEU A 216 -19.41 -2.67 -1.84
CA LEU A 216 -17.96 -2.81 -1.89
C LEU A 216 -17.33 -1.46 -2.25
N THR A 217 -16.49 -0.95 -1.36
CA THR A 217 -15.89 0.38 -1.41
C THR A 217 -14.38 0.26 -1.21
N LEU A 218 -13.60 0.89 -2.09
CA LEU A 218 -12.14 0.97 -1.98
C LEU A 218 -11.76 1.87 -0.80
N MET A 219 -10.84 1.41 0.04
CA MET A 219 -10.39 2.14 1.22
C MET A 219 -8.88 2.06 1.40
N ASP A 220 -8.40 2.55 2.54
CA ASP A 220 -6.98 2.57 2.89
C ASP A 220 -6.16 3.52 1.98
N GLU A 221 -4.94 3.15 1.61
CA GLU A 221 -4.12 3.87 0.62
C GLU A 221 -4.15 3.11 -0.69
N VAL A 222 -3.97 3.81 -1.80
CA VAL A 222 -4.14 3.23 -3.13
C VAL A 222 -2.91 3.51 -3.96
N LEU A 223 -2.26 2.44 -4.42
CA LEU A 223 -1.17 2.49 -5.41
C LEU A 223 -0.06 3.47 -5.01
N THR A 224 0.42 3.33 -3.78
CA THR A 224 1.58 4.04 -3.25
C THR A 224 2.82 3.13 -3.28
N PRO A 225 4.05 3.64 -3.13
CA PRO A 225 5.22 2.77 -2.98
C PRO A 225 5.28 2.02 -1.64
N ASP A 226 4.36 2.29 -0.70
CA ASP A 226 4.19 1.50 0.54
C ASP A 226 3.28 0.28 0.30
N SER A 227 2.29 0.40 -0.59
CA SER A 227 1.31 -0.64 -0.93
C SER A 227 1.61 -1.39 -2.23
N SER A 228 2.61 -0.92 -3.00
CA SER A 228 2.91 -1.40 -4.35
C SER A 228 4.40 -1.42 -4.63
N ARG A 229 4.84 -2.32 -5.50
CA ARG A 229 6.21 -2.33 -6.02
C ARG A 229 6.26 -1.54 -7.32
N PHE A 230 6.91 -0.39 -7.28
CA PHE A 230 7.08 0.49 -8.44
C PHE A 230 8.50 0.41 -8.97
N TRP A 231 8.66 0.06 -10.24
CA TRP A 231 9.95 0.04 -10.91
C TRP A 231 10.05 1.11 -12.00
N PRO A 232 11.19 1.81 -12.11
CA PRO A 232 11.49 2.63 -13.27
C PRO A 232 11.61 1.73 -14.51
N ALA A 233 10.81 1.99 -15.55
CA ALA A 233 10.78 1.16 -16.75
C ALA A 233 12.13 1.10 -17.50
N ASP A 234 12.92 2.16 -17.40
CA ASP A 234 14.27 2.29 -17.97
C ASP A 234 15.34 1.44 -17.23
N SER A 235 15.03 0.97 -16.03
CA SER A 235 15.92 0.13 -15.20
C SER A 235 15.48 -1.33 -15.10
N TYR A 236 14.33 -1.68 -15.70
CA TYR A 236 13.74 -3.01 -15.60
C TYR A 236 14.48 -4.04 -16.45
N ALA A 237 14.84 -5.15 -15.82
CA ALA A 237 15.34 -6.35 -16.48
C ALA A 237 14.84 -7.60 -15.75
N GLU A 238 14.50 -8.64 -16.51
CA GLU A 238 14.19 -9.95 -15.93
C GLU A 238 15.45 -10.62 -15.37
N GLY A 239 15.26 -11.42 -14.33
CA GLY A 239 16.30 -12.22 -13.68
C GLY A 239 16.87 -11.62 -12.39
N SER A 240 16.48 -10.40 -12.03
CA SER A 240 16.80 -9.80 -10.74
C SER A 240 15.65 -8.91 -10.24
N ASN A 241 15.59 -8.67 -8.93
CA ASN A 241 14.68 -7.69 -8.36
C ASN A 241 15.14 -6.26 -8.77
N PRO A 242 14.34 -5.50 -9.53
CA PRO A 242 14.75 -4.18 -10.00
C PRO A 242 14.90 -3.17 -8.85
N PRO A 243 15.72 -2.11 -9.03
CA PRO A 243 15.68 -0.94 -8.16
C PRO A 243 14.25 -0.40 -8.10
N SER A 244 13.71 -0.22 -6.89
CA SER A 244 12.33 0.19 -6.67
C SER A 244 12.23 1.64 -6.20
N PHE A 245 11.10 2.29 -6.44
CA PHE A 245 10.77 3.61 -5.88
C PHE A 245 10.34 3.56 -4.39
N ASP A 246 10.58 2.44 -3.73
CA ASP A 246 10.13 2.19 -2.36
C ASP A 246 11.27 2.33 -1.33
N LYS A 247 11.14 1.59 -0.22
CA LYS A 247 12.01 1.57 0.96
C LYS A 247 13.34 0.84 0.72
N GLN A 248 13.70 0.50 -0.52
CA GLN A 248 14.87 -0.32 -0.83
C GLN A 248 16.18 0.25 -0.24
N PHE A 249 16.40 1.57 -0.31
CA PHE A 249 17.59 2.21 0.28
C PHE A 249 17.72 1.96 1.79
N VAL A 250 16.61 2.03 2.52
CA VAL A 250 16.60 1.75 3.95
C VAL A 250 16.80 0.25 4.22
N ARG A 251 16.18 -0.62 3.42
CA ARG A 251 16.36 -2.08 3.56
C ARG A 251 17.81 -2.49 3.32
N ASP A 252 18.42 -2.03 2.23
CA ASP A 252 19.82 -2.33 1.89
C ASP A 252 20.76 -1.83 2.98
N TRP A 253 20.51 -0.62 3.48
CA TRP A 253 21.29 -0.06 4.58
C TRP A 253 21.15 -0.92 5.85
N LEU A 254 19.93 -1.26 6.26
CA LEU A 254 19.66 -2.12 7.43
C LEU A 254 20.29 -3.51 7.30
N GLU A 255 20.28 -4.09 6.10
CA GLU A 255 20.93 -5.39 5.87
C GLU A 255 22.46 -5.28 5.96
N SER A 256 23.03 -4.17 5.47
CA SER A 256 24.47 -3.92 5.57
C SER A 256 24.99 -3.77 7.00
N THR A 257 24.13 -3.41 7.96
CA THR A 257 24.52 -3.30 9.37
C THR A 257 24.60 -4.66 10.08
N GLY A 258 24.16 -5.75 9.44
CA GLY A 258 24.05 -7.07 10.08
C GLY A 258 22.93 -7.17 11.12
N TRP A 259 21.94 -6.28 11.08
CA TRP A 259 20.84 -6.28 12.04
C TRP A 259 19.99 -7.55 11.91
N ASN A 260 19.63 -8.13 13.05
CA ASN A 260 18.86 -9.38 13.14
C ASN A 260 17.35 -9.22 12.85
N LYS A 261 16.92 -8.03 12.39
CA LYS A 261 15.52 -7.71 12.08
C LYS A 261 14.58 -7.75 13.30
N GLN A 262 15.13 -7.58 14.50
CA GLN A 262 14.38 -7.50 15.77
C GLN A 262 14.55 -6.11 16.42
N PRO A 263 13.51 -5.56 17.07
CA PRO A 263 13.59 -4.25 17.69
C PRO A 263 14.65 -4.18 18.83
N PRO A 264 15.29 -3.02 19.04
CA PRO A 264 15.19 -1.80 18.25
C PRO A 264 15.94 -1.91 16.91
N ALA A 265 15.43 -1.24 15.88
CA ALA A 265 16.14 -1.12 14.62
C ALA A 265 17.32 -0.12 14.75
N PRO A 266 18.43 -0.29 14.00
CA PRO A 266 19.49 0.69 13.91
C PRO A 266 18.97 2.06 13.41
N THR A 267 19.53 3.15 13.96
CA THR A 267 19.22 4.52 13.55
C THR A 267 19.59 4.76 12.10
N VAL A 268 18.59 5.07 11.26
CA VAL A 268 18.79 5.32 9.84
C VAL A 268 19.50 6.67 9.62
N PRO A 269 20.63 6.72 8.90
CA PRO A 269 21.31 7.97 8.58
C PRO A 269 20.42 8.92 7.80
N THR A 270 20.58 10.22 8.05
CA THR A 270 19.77 11.26 7.39
C THR A 270 19.90 11.23 5.87
N ASP A 271 21.06 10.88 5.31
CA ASP A 271 21.24 10.79 3.86
C ASP A 271 20.46 9.61 3.26
N VAL A 272 20.37 8.47 3.96
CA VAL A 272 19.55 7.32 3.55
C VAL A 272 18.07 7.67 3.62
N ALA A 273 17.64 8.35 4.69
CA ALA A 273 16.27 8.84 4.83
C ALA A 273 15.90 9.85 3.73
N GLN A 274 16.81 10.77 3.39
CA GLN A 274 16.59 11.75 2.34
C GLN A 274 16.53 11.11 0.95
N LYS A 275 17.46 10.20 0.61
CA LYS A 275 17.42 9.43 -0.65
C LYS A 275 16.11 8.67 -0.81
N THR A 276 15.61 8.11 0.28
CA THR A 276 14.32 7.43 0.32
C THR A 276 13.16 8.40 0.05
N ALA A 277 13.15 9.56 0.72
CA ALA A 277 12.16 10.61 0.46
C ALA A 277 12.19 11.11 -1.00
N ASP A 278 13.38 11.29 -1.57
CA ASP A 278 13.56 11.72 -2.96
C ASP A 278 12.95 10.71 -3.94
N LYS A 279 13.03 9.41 -3.65
CA LYS A 279 12.40 8.36 -4.47
C LYS A 279 10.87 8.38 -4.38
N TYR A 280 10.31 8.60 -3.20
CA TYR A 280 8.87 8.84 -3.06
C TYR A 280 8.42 10.07 -3.85
N ARG A 281 9.17 11.19 -3.77
CA ARG A 281 8.86 12.41 -4.54
C ARG A 281 8.98 12.19 -6.05
N GLU A 282 9.97 11.41 -6.48
CA GLU A 282 10.14 11.04 -7.89
C GLU A 282 8.94 10.25 -8.40
N ALA A 283 8.45 9.26 -7.63
CA ALA A 283 7.26 8.51 -7.98
C ALA A 283 6.02 9.41 -8.09
N LEU A 284 5.79 10.30 -7.11
CA LEU A 284 4.69 11.28 -7.17
C LEU A 284 4.79 12.16 -8.42
N THR A 285 5.97 12.72 -8.69
CA THR A 285 6.21 13.62 -9.82
C THR A 285 5.95 12.92 -11.15
N ARG A 286 6.47 11.71 -11.35
CA ARG A 286 6.24 10.94 -12.57
C ARG A 286 4.76 10.59 -12.75
N LEU A 287 4.06 10.18 -11.69
CA LEU A 287 2.64 9.81 -11.79
C LEU A 287 1.72 10.99 -12.09
N THR A 288 2.04 12.19 -11.59
CA THR A 288 1.14 13.36 -11.62
C THR A 288 1.50 14.43 -12.64
N SER A 289 2.61 14.27 -13.37
CA SER A 289 2.98 15.14 -14.49
C SER A 289 2.16 14.87 -15.74
#